data_AF-A0A843JEN3-F1
#
_entry.id   AF-A0A843JEN3-F1
#
_cell.length_a   1.000
_cell.length_b   1.000
_cell.length_c   1.000
_cell.angle_alpha   90.00
_cell.angle_beta   90.00
_cell.angle_gamma   90.00
#
_symmetry.space_group_name_H-M   'P 1'
#
loop_
_entity.id
_entity.type
_entity.pdbx_description
1 polymer ?
#
loop_
_entity_poly.entity_id
_entity_poly.type
_entity_poly.pdbx_seq_one_letter_code
_entity_poly.pdbx_strand_id
1 'polypeptide(L)' 'IESYAQETTVDTVVTGVLESVKGHPSVKNSPWEVRATMHELTYTHNALIAAGRPGMAI' A
#
# COMPACT_ATOMS: atom_id res chain seq x y z
N ILE A 1 7.35 1.70 1.29
CA ILE A 1 6.97 0.41 0.68
C ILE A 1 8.03 -0.03 -0.32
N GLU A 2 8.32 0.75 -1.36
CA GLU A 2 9.31 0.38 -2.39
C GLU A 2 10.70 0.04 -1.82
N SER A 3 11.21 0.85 -0.88
CA SER A 3 12.48 0.56 -0.19
C SER A 3 12.49 -0.81 0.48
N TYR A 4 11.42 -1.15 1.21
CA TYR A 4 11.30 -2.44 1.89
C TYR A 4 11.12 -3.60 0.90
N ALA A 5 10.44 -3.38 -0.22
CA ALA A 5 10.27 -4.40 -1.24
C ALA A 5 11.59 -4.78 -1.92
N GLN A 6 12.51 -3.81 -2.05
CA GLN A 6 13.84 -4.00 -2.65
C GLN A 6 14.84 -4.68 -1.69
N GLU A 7 14.57 -4.67 -0.39
CA GLU A 7 15.42 -5.34 0.61
C GLU A 7 15.25 -6.86 0.56
N THR A 8 16.34 -7.57 0.33
CA THR A 8 16.36 -9.04 0.27
C THR A 8 16.09 -9.69 1.63
N THR A 9 16.27 -8.97 2.72
CA THR A 9 16.00 -9.42 4.09
C THR A 9 14.53 -9.32 4.48
N VAL A 10 13.70 -8.63 3.69
CA VAL A 10 12.28 -8.44 3.97
C VAL A 10 11.48 -9.55 3.29
N ASP A 11 10.81 -10.38 4.09
CA ASP A 11 9.97 -11.49 3.59
C ASP A 11 8.54 -11.05 3.25
N THR A 12 8.00 -10.09 4.00
CA THR A 12 6.62 -9.59 3.91
C THR A 12 6.58 -8.09 4.14
N VAL A 13 5.63 -7.39 3.50
CA VAL A 13 5.52 -5.93 3.61
C VAL A 13 4.23 -5.56 4.34
N VAL A 14 4.35 -4.87 5.47
CA VAL A 14 3.20 -4.30 6.17
C VAL A 14 2.84 -2.95 5.55
N THR A 15 1.57 -2.77 5.19
CA THR A 15 1.08 -1.51 4.62
C THR A 15 0.86 -0.44 5.69
N GLY A 16 0.81 0.81 5.26
CA GLY A 16 0.60 1.96 6.13
C GLY A 16 -0.60 2.77 5.69
N VAL A 17 -1.28 3.39 6.65
CA VAL A 17 -2.54 4.10 6.40
C VAL A 17 -2.31 5.39 5.60
N LEU A 18 -3.05 5.56 4.51
CA LEU A 18 -3.10 6.81 3.76
C LEU A 18 -3.86 7.89 4.56
N GLU A 19 -3.20 9.01 4.86
CA GLU A 19 -3.82 10.15 5.56
C GLU A 19 -4.93 10.82 4.72
N SER A 20 -4.69 10.92 3.40
CA SER A 20 -5.66 11.48 2.47
C SER A 20 -5.61 10.79 1.12
N VAL A 21 -6.77 10.74 0.45
CA VAL A 21 -6.90 10.22 -0.90
C VAL A 21 -7.66 11.23 -1.75
N LYS A 22 -7.03 11.68 -2.84
CA LYS A 22 -7.55 12.71 -3.74
C LYS A 22 -7.95 14.01 -3.02
N GLY A 23 -7.19 14.40 -1.99
CA GLY A 23 -7.47 15.62 -1.20
C GLY A 23 -8.60 15.46 -0.18
N HIS A 24 -9.19 14.27 -0.04
CA HIS A 24 -10.14 13.97 1.02
C HIS A 24 -9.47 13.20 2.16
N PRO A 25 -9.72 13.56 3.42
CA PRO A 25 -9.18 12.83 4.56
C PRO A 25 -9.81 11.44 4.66
N SER A 26 -9.01 10.45 5.01
CA SER A 26 -9.43 9.06 5.21
C SER A 26 -10.11 8.87 6.57
N VAL A 27 -11.28 9.49 6.75
CA VAL A 27 -12.03 9.46 8.02
C VAL A 27 -12.89 8.20 8.11
N LYS A 28 -12.98 7.61 9.31
CA LYS A 28 -13.86 6.46 9.59
C LYS A 28 -15.31 6.69 9.14
N ASN A 29 -15.95 5.62 8.67
CA ASN A 29 -17.35 5.61 8.19
C ASN A 29 -17.60 6.53 6.99
N SER A 30 -16.55 6.85 6.23
CA SER A 30 -16.67 7.59 4.99
C SER A 30 -16.34 6.69 3.79
N PRO A 31 -16.91 6.94 2.61
CA PRO A 31 -16.52 6.22 1.40
C PRO A 31 -15.02 6.41 1.07
N TRP A 32 -14.39 7.43 1.63
CA TRP A 32 -12.96 7.70 1.49
C TRP A 32 -12.09 6.70 2.24
N GLU A 33 -12.58 6.11 3.33
CA GLU A 33 -11.88 5.04 4.06
C GLU A 33 -11.72 3.81 3.16
N VAL A 34 -12.82 3.32 2.59
CA VAL A 34 -12.79 2.16 1.68
C VAL A 34 -11.93 2.44 0.45
N ARG A 35 -12.02 3.67 -0.09
CA ARG A 35 -11.20 4.09 -1.22
C ARG A 35 -9.72 4.14 -0.86
N ALA A 36 -9.40 4.60 0.35
CA ALA A 36 -8.03 4.65 0.85
C ALA A 36 -7.43 3.25 0.95
N THR A 37 -8.15 2.30 1.55
CA THR A 37 -7.70 0.91 1.64
C THR A 37 -7.43 0.29 0.27
N MET A 38 -8.35 0.47 -0.70
CA MET A 38 -8.15 -0.08 -2.06
C MET A 38 -6.97 0.59 -2.79
N HIS A 39 -6.79 1.89 -2.57
CA HIS A 39 -5.71 2.64 -3.20
C HIS A 39 -4.34 2.24 -2.64
N GLU A 40 -4.27 2.03 -1.32
CA GLU A 40 -3.09 1.56 -0.60
C GLU A 40 -2.64 0.18 -1.09
N LEU A 41 -3.58 -0.78 -1.20
CA LEU A 41 -3.29 -2.11 -1.73
C LEU A 41 -2.76 -2.04 -3.17
N THR A 42 -3.38 -1.20 -4.01
CA THR A 42 -2.95 -1.01 -5.40
C THR A 42 -1.52 -0.42 -5.47
N TYR A 43 -1.24 0.60 -4.65
CA TYR A 43 0.09 1.20 -4.56
C TYR A 43 1.14 0.20 -4.09
N THR A 44 0.80 -0.59 -3.07
CA THR A 44 1.69 -1.61 -2.52
C THR A 44 2.02 -2.67 -3.56
N HIS A 45 0.99 -3.19 -4.23
CA HIS A 45 1.17 -4.19 -5.27
C HIS A 45 1.99 -3.67 -6.46
N ASN A 46 1.78 -2.41 -6.88
CA ASN A 46 2.59 -1.79 -7.93
C ASN A 46 4.06 -1.65 -7.51
N ALA A 47 4.33 -1.30 -6.26
CA ALA A 47 5.71 -1.24 -5.74
C ALA A 47 6.37 -2.63 -5.71
N LEU A 48 5.62 -3.67 -5.35
CA LEU A 48 6.09 -5.06 -5.38
C LEU A 48 6.38 -5.55 -6.81
N ILE A 49 5.54 -5.18 -7.78
CA ILE A 49 5.79 -5.46 -9.20
C ILE A 49 7.06 -4.75 -9.67
N ALA A 50 7.24 -3.47 -9.32
CA ALA A 50 8.43 -2.71 -9.68
C ALA A 50 9.72 -3.29 -9.05
N ALA A 51 9.61 -3.85 -7.85
CA ALA A 51 10.70 -4.56 -7.18
C ALA A 51 10.93 -6.00 -7.69
N GLY A 52 10.17 -6.47 -8.69
CA GLY A 52 10.29 -7.82 -9.24
C GLY A 52 9.80 -8.93 -8.29
N ARG A 53 9.01 -8.59 -7.25
CA ARG A 53 8.51 -9.52 -6.23
C ARG A 53 6.97 -9.50 -6.16
N PRO A 54 6.25 -9.77 -7.27
CA PRO A 54 4.78 -9.64 -7.33
C PRO A 54 4.02 -10.60 -6.40
N GLY A 55 4.64 -11.71 -5.99
CA GLY A 55 4.03 -12.70 -5.10
C GLY A 55 4.31 -12.49 -3.61
N MET A 56 4.89 -11.34 -3.22
CA MET A 56 5.19 -11.06 -1.81
C MET A 56 3.89 -10.83 -1.03
N ALA A 57 3.81 -11.37 0.19
CA ALA A 57 2.68 -11.16 1.07
C ALA A 57 2.62 -9.73 1.62
N ILE A 58 1.39 -9.24 1.74
CA ILE A 58 1.01 -7.90 2.20
C ILE A 58 0.14 -8.06 3.45
#